data_AF-A0A3E2C559-F1
#
_entry.id   AF-A0A3E2C559-F1
#
_cell.length_a   1.000
_cell.length_b   1.000
_cell.length_c   1.000
_cell.angle_alpha   90.00
_cell.angle_beta   90.00
_cell.angle_gamma   90.00
#
_symmetry.space_group_name_H-M   'P 1'
#
loop_
_entity.id
_entity.type
_entity.pdbx_description
1 polymer ?
#
loop_
_entity_poly.entity_id
_entity_poly.type
_entity_poly.pdbx_seq_one_letter_code
_entity_poly.pdbx_strand_id
1 'polypeptide(L)'
;YGGAVGALKAMGALDMGLHEDDLQQLVNDWRSANPHIVSLWWDVDRAVKQCVHEHVSVRTHNIVFTYKSGFLIIELPSKRCLYYVKPRVEENKYGGESVTYEGVGST
;
A
#
# COMPACT_ATOMS: atom_id res chain seq x y z
N TYR A 1 -2.99 6.21 -2.95
CA TYR A 1 -4.14 6.01 -2.03
C TYR A 1 -3.59 5.73 -0.65
N GLY A 2 -3.92 6.55 0.35
CA GLY A 2 -3.52 6.29 1.74
C GLY A 2 -3.16 7.56 2.49
N GLY A 3 -4.07 7.99 3.38
CA GLY A 3 -3.91 8.90 4.53
C GLY A 3 -2.70 9.84 4.57
N ALA A 4 -2.38 10.51 3.48
CA ALA A 4 -1.31 11.49 3.38
C ALA A 4 -1.92 12.83 2.97
N VAL A 5 -1.20 13.92 3.20
CA VAL A 5 -1.67 15.28 2.87
C VAL A 5 -2.17 15.38 1.43
N GLY A 6 -1.53 14.69 0.48
CA GLY A 6 -1.97 14.65 -0.92
C GLY A 6 -3.35 14.00 -1.13
N ALA A 7 -3.73 13.01 -0.32
CA ALA A 7 -5.06 12.40 -0.38
C ALA A 7 -6.13 13.35 0.17
N LEU A 8 -5.83 14.09 1.24
CA LEU A 8 -6.75 15.11 1.80
C LEU A 8 -6.94 16.29 0.85
N LYS A 9 -5.86 16.76 0.21
CA LYS A 9 -5.95 17.79 -0.84
C LYS A 9 -6.85 17.35 -2.00
N ALA A 10 -6.68 16.11 -2.49
CA ALA A 10 -7.50 15.56 -3.57
C ALA A 10 -8.97 15.33 -3.18
N MET A 11 -9.29 15.25 -1.89
CA MET A 11 -10.65 15.17 -1.36
C MET A 11 -11.30 16.54 -1.11
N GLY A 12 -10.67 17.65 -1.53
CA GLY A 12 -11.22 19.00 -1.39
C GLY A 12 -11.02 19.64 -0.02
N ALA A 13 -10.06 19.16 0.78
CA ALA A 13 -9.81 19.70 2.12
C ALA A 13 -9.51 21.22 2.11
N LEU A 14 -8.81 21.70 1.07
CA LEU A 14 -8.52 23.13 0.90
C LEU A 14 -9.79 23.93 0.56
N ASP A 15 -10.69 23.37 -0.25
CA ASP A 15 -11.96 23.99 -0.61
C ASP A 15 -12.95 24.03 0.57
N MET A 16 -12.75 23.17 1.58
CA MET A 16 -13.49 23.16 2.83
C MET A 16 -12.92 24.12 3.90
N GLY A 17 -11.91 24.93 3.54
CA GLY A 17 -11.35 25.97 4.40
C GLY A 17 -10.26 25.49 5.36
N LEU A 18 -9.71 24.27 5.19
CA LEU A 18 -8.55 23.83 5.96
C LEU A 18 -7.28 24.46 5.40
N HIS A 19 -6.45 25.04 6.27
CA HIS A 19 -5.15 25.57 5.87
C HIS A 19 -4.18 24.42 5.61
N GLU A 20 -3.31 24.59 4.62
CA GLU A 20 -2.38 23.54 4.19
C GLU A 20 -1.46 23.07 5.32
N ASP A 21 -1.09 24.00 6.21
CA ASP A 21 -0.25 23.77 7.39
C ASP A 21 -0.92 22.85 8.43
N ASP A 22 -2.27 22.86 8.50
CA ASP A 22 -3.03 22.06 9.47
C ASP A 22 -3.29 20.63 8.99
N LEU A 23 -3.18 20.39 7.67
CA LEU A 23 -3.46 19.08 7.07
C LEU A 23 -2.50 18.01 7.60
N GLN A 24 -1.24 18.36 7.85
CA GLN A 24 -0.26 17.41 8.36
C GLN A 24 -0.59 17.00 9.80
N GLN A 25 -1.04 17.94 10.64
CA GLN A 25 -1.44 17.64 12.02
C GLN A 25 -2.67 16.72 12.04
N LEU A 26 -3.67 16.99 11.22
CA LEU A 26 -4.86 16.15 11.10
C LEU A 26 -4.52 14.70 10.69
N VAL A 27 -3.60 14.54 9.73
CA VAL A 27 -3.09 13.21 9.35
C VAL A 27 -2.42 12.51 10.54
N ASN A 28 -1.58 13.24 11.27
CA ASN A 28 -0.86 12.70 12.43
C ASN A 28 -1.82 12.28 13.55
N ASP A 29 -2.83 13.10 13.84
CA ASP A 29 -3.84 12.83 14.86
C ASP A 29 -4.67 11.59 14.50
N TRP A 30 -5.12 11.49 13.24
CA TRP A 30 -5.86 10.32 12.77
C TRP A 30 -5.01 9.04 12.86
N ARG A 31 -3.73 9.10 12.46
CA ARG A 31 -2.81 7.94 12.56
C ARG A 31 -2.60 7.52 14.01
N SER A 32 -2.49 8.49 14.92
CA SER A 32 -2.35 8.25 16.37
C SER A 32 -3.61 7.63 16.97
N ALA A 33 -4.78 8.06 16.53
CA ALA A 33 -6.07 7.52 16.96
C ALA A 33 -6.36 6.12 16.38
N ASN A 34 -5.75 5.73 15.24
CA ASN A 34 -6.03 4.49 14.53
C ASN A 34 -4.79 3.57 14.38
N PRO A 35 -4.13 3.17 15.48
CA PRO A 35 -2.84 2.47 15.42
C PRO A 35 -2.93 1.11 14.73
N HIS A 36 -4.06 0.39 14.84
CA HIS A 36 -4.24 -0.91 14.19
C HIS A 36 -4.33 -0.80 12.66
N ILE A 37 -4.95 0.26 12.13
CA ILE A 37 -5.01 0.49 10.68
C ILE A 37 -3.63 0.84 10.14
N VAL A 38 -2.90 1.69 10.87
CA VAL A 38 -1.51 2.04 10.52
C VAL A 38 -0.62 0.80 10.55
N SER A 39 -0.72 -0.05 11.58
CA SER A 39 0.01 -1.32 11.64
C SER A 39 -0.31 -2.19 10.44
N LEU A 40 -1.59 -2.39 10.12
CA LEU A 40 -2.03 -3.20 8.98
C LEU A 40 -1.36 -2.75 7.67
N TRP A 41 -1.30 -1.44 7.40
CA TRP A 41 -0.65 -0.93 6.20
C TRP A 41 0.84 -1.29 6.14
N TRP A 42 1.56 -1.13 7.25
CA TRP A 42 2.97 -1.48 7.32
C TRP A 42 3.22 -2.99 7.28
N ASP A 43 2.34 -3.78 7.89
CA ASP A 43 2.39 -5.24 7.85
C ASP A 43 2.20 -5.76 6.43
N VAL A 44 1.25 -5.19 5.69
CA VAL A 44 1.02 -5.53 4.28
C VAL A 44 2.20 -5.10 3.41
N ASP A 45 2.74 -3.89 3.59
CA ASP A 45 3.91 -3.40 2.83
C ASP A 45 5.11 -4.33 3.02
N ARG A 46 5.44 -4.69 4.27
CA ARG A 46 6.51 -5.65 4.58
C ARG A 46 6.25 -7.02 3.96
N ALA A 47 5.04 -7.56 4.10
CA ALA A 47 4.71 -8.89 3.60
C ALA A 47 4.82 -8.98 2.08
N VAL A 48 4.36 -7.95 1.35
CA VAL A 48 4.46 -7.87 -0.11
C VAL A 48 5.93 -7.79 -0.54
N LYS A 49 6.72 -6.90 0.08
CA LYS A 49 8.15 -6.76 -0.24
C LYS A 49 8.91 -8.06 0.00
N GLN A 50 8.70 -8.70 1.15
CA GLN A 50 9.31 -9.98 1.47
C GLN A 50 8.91 -11.05 0.45
N CYS A 51 7.61 -11.17 0.14
CA CYS A 51 7.12 -12.15 -0.82
C CYS A 51 7.75 -11.98 -2.21
N VAL A 52 7.89 -10.74 -2.68
CA VAL A 52 8.47 -10.44 -4.00
C VAL A 52 9.99 -10.56 -4.00
N HIS A 53 10.67 -10.20 -2.92
CA HIS A 53 12.13 -10.27 -2.84
C HIS A 53 12.64 -11.70 -2.62
N GLU A 54 12.03 -12.45 -1.70
CA GLU A 54 12.47 -13.80 -1.32
C GLU A 54 11.78 -14.90 -2.12
N HIS A 55 10.76 -14.57 -2.93
CA HIS A 55 9.92 -15.52 -3.66
C HIS A 55 9.27 -16.58 -2.76
N VAL A 56 8.89 -16.20 -1.55
CA VAL A 56 8.21 -17.07 -0.56
C VAL A 56 6.73 -16.69 -0.40
N SER A 57 5.94 -17.61 0.17
CA SER A 57 4.59 -17.28 0.60
C SER A 57 4.62 -16.62 1.98
N VAL A 58 3.96 -15.47 2.10
CA VAL A 58 3.88 -14.69 3.34
C VAL A 58 2.41 -14.48 3.68
N ARG A 59 2.07 -14.48 4.97
CA ARG A 59 0.69 -14.25 5.43
C ARG A 59 0.65 -13.20 6.53
N THR A 60 -0.29 -12.28 6.43
CA THR A 60 -0.61 -11.34 7.51
C THR A 60 -2.10 -11.01 7.49
N HIS A 61 -2.76 -10.86 8.65
CA HIS A 61 -4.17 -10.44 8.74
C HIS A 61 -5.16 -11.22 7.85
N ASN A 62 -4.98 -12.54 7.72
CA ASN A 62 -5.76 -13.41 6.81
C ASN A 62 -5.67 -13.07 5.32
N ILE A 63 -4.64 -12.31 4.93
CA ILE A 63 -4.25 -12.07 3.55
C ILE A 63 -3.00 -12.92 3.28
N VAL A 64 -3.02 -13.67 2.17
CA VAL A 64 -1.89 -14.51 1.75
C VAL A 64 -1.26 -13.94 0.49
N PHE A 65 0.04 -13.73 0.54
CA PHE A 65 0.87 -13.24 -0.56
C PHE A 65 1.69 -14.41 -1.07
N THR A 66 1.66 -14.65 -2.37
CA THR A 66 2.41 -15.74 -3.00
C THR A 66 3.06 -15.25 -4.28
N TYR A 67 4.35 -15.50 -4.42
CA TYR A 67 5.05 -15.33 -5.69
C TYR A 67 5.04 -16.66 -6.44
N LYS A 68 4.43 -16.70 -7.62
CA LYS A 68 4.37 -17.92 -8.45
C LYS A 68 4.39 -17.58 -9.93
N SER A 69 5.29 -18.22 -10.67
CA SER A 69 5.38 -18.11 -12.14
C SER A 69 5.40 -16.66 -12.65
N GLY A 70 6.09 -15.76 -11.94
CA GLY A 70 6.16 -14.34 -12.31
C GLY A 70 4.93 -13.51 -11.92
N PHE A 71 4.04 -14.03 -11.07
CA PHE A 71 2.91 -13.29 -10.52
C PHE A 71 3.06 -13.12 -9.02
N LEU A 72 2.73 -11.92 -8.51
CA LEU A 72 2.33 -11.73 -7.13
C LEU A 72 0.83 -11.99 -7.05
N ILE A 73 0.45 -12.99 -6.25
CA ILE A 73 -0.94 -13.38 -5.99
C ILE A 73 -1.27 -12.94 -4.57
N ILE A 74 -2.33 -12.15 -4.43
CA ILE A 74 -2.84 -11.71 -3.13
C ILE A 74 -4.21 -12.33 -2.90
N GLU A 75 -4.30 -13.35 -2.05
CA GLU A 75 -5.55 -13.95 -1.62
C GLU A 75 -6.12 -13.15 -0.44
N LEU A 76 -7.31 -12.57 -0.64
CA LEU A 76 -8.03 -11.83 0.38
C LEU A 76 -8.77 -12.80 1.34
N PRO A 77 -9.22 -12.33 2.52
CA PRO A 77 -9.99 -13.17 3.44
C PRO A 77 -11.25 -13.79 2.82
N SER A 78 -11.81 -13.14 1.79
CA SER A 78 -12.93 -13.64 1.01
C SER A 78 -12.59 -14.70 -0.04
N LYS A 79 -11.34 -15.17 -0.09
CA LYS A 79 -10.80 -16.13 -1.07
C LYS A 79 -10.70 -15.63 -2.51
N ARG A 80 -11.04 -14.37 -2.76
CA ARG A 80 -10.74 -13.72 -4.04
C ARG A 80 -9.24 -13.47 -4.15
N CYS A 81 -8.69 -13.68 -5.33
CA CYS A 81 -7.28 -13.47 -5.61
C CYS A 81 -7.09 -12.26 -6.54
N LEU A 82 -6.17 -11.38 -6.16
CA LEU A 82 -5.63 -10.34 -7.03
C LEU A 82 -4.32 -10.83 -7.64
N TYR A 83 -4.09 -10.54 -8.92
CA TYR A 83 -2.89 -10.98 -9.65
C TYR A 83 -2.15 -9.76 -10.20
N TYR A 84 -0.87 -9.66 -9.87
CA TYR A 84 0.04 -8.62 -10.36
C TYR A 84 1.17 -9.26 -11.16
N VAL A 85 1.35 -8.81 -12.41
CA VAL A 85 2.29 -9.38 -13.37
C VAL A 85 3.70 -8.85 -13.12
N LYS A 86 4.70 -9.73 -13.14
CA LYS A 86 6.13 -9.45 -13.00
C LYS A 86 6.42 -8.40 -11.91
N PRO A 87 6.07 -8.68 -10.64
CA PRO A 87 6.31 -7.74 -9.57
C PRO A 87 7.82 -7.57 -9.35
N ARG A 88 8.26 -6.35 -9.05
CA ARG A 88 9.66 -5.99 -8.79
C ARG A 88 9.74 -5.09 -7.57
N VAL A 89 10.82 -5.18 -6.80
CA VAL A 89 11.16 -4.19 -5.78
C VAL A 89 12.08 -3.16 -6.43
N GLU A 90 11.66 -1.91 -6.44
CA GLU A 90 12.39 -0.79 -7.03
C GLU A 90 12.45 0.37 -6.03
N GLU A 91 13.42 1.27 -6.20
CA GLU A 91 13.53 2.48 -5.39
C GLU A 91 12.43 3.47 -5.78
N ASN A 92 11.69 3.95 -4.79
CA ASN A 92 10.66 4.96 -4.96
C ASN A 92 11.28 6.36 -5.03
N LYS A 93 10.49 7.35 -5.49
CA LYS A 93 10.90 8.76 -5.59
C LYS A 93 11.30 9.44 -4.27
N TYR A 94 11.14 8.76 -3.14
CA TYR A 94 11.48 9.23 -1.80
C TYR A 94 12.67 8.45 -1.20
N GLY A 95 13.38 7.64 -2.01
CA GLY A 95 14.57 6.88 -1.58
C GLY A 95 14.27 5.60 -0.79
N GLY A 96 13.00 5.15 -0.76
CA GLY A 96 12.61 3.90 -0.09
C GLY A 96 12.23 2.81 -1.08
N GLU A 97 12.23 1.56 -0.66
CA GLU A 97 11.78 0.45 -1.52
C GLU A 97 10.26 0.48 -1.76
N SER A 98 9.83 0.19 -2.98
CA SER A 98 8.43 0.03 -3.38
C SER A 98 8.28 -1.14 -4.33
N VAL A 99 7.14 -1.83 -4.25
CA VAL A 99 6.81 -2.89 -5.21
C VAL A 99 6.13 -2.28 -6.44
N THR A 100 6.70 -2.52 -7.61
CA THR A 100 6.13 -2.20 -8.92
C THR A 100 5.65 -3.49 -9.60
N TYR A 101 4.80 -3.35 -10.61
CA TYR A 101 4.29 -4.46 -11.41
C TYR A 101 3.98 -3.97 -12.82
N GLU A 102 3.99 -4.87 -13.79
CA GLU A 102 3.59 -4.54 -15.15
C GLU A 102 2.07 -4.33 -15.20
N GLY A 103 1.66 -3.15 -15.67
CA GLY A 103 0.25 -2.88 -15.94
C GLY A 103 -0.28 -3.76 -17.07
N VAL A 104 -1.55 -4.13 -16.99
CA VAL A 104 -2.26 -4.68 -18.15
C VAL A 104 -2.41 -3.51 -19.11
N GLY A 105 -1.57 -3.46 -20.15
CA GLY A 105 -1.56 -2.35 -21.10
C GLY A 105 -2.98 -2.02 -21.53
N SER A 106 -3.43 -0.81 -21.23
CA SER A 106 -4.64 -0.25 -21.81
C SER A 106 -4.39 -0.15 -23.31
N THR A 107 -5.07 -0.99 -24.09
CA THR A 107 -5.32 -0.73 -25.51
C THR A 107 -5.95 0.64 -25.69
#